data_AF-A0AAE5WWJ2-F1
#
_entry.id   AF-A0AAE5WWJ2-F1
#
_cell.length_a   1.000
_cell.length_b   1.000
_cell.length_c   1.000
_cell.angle_alpha   90.00
_cell.angle_beta   90.00
_cell.angle_gamma   90.00
#
_symmetry.space_group_name_H-M   'P 1'
#
loop_
_entity.id
_entity.type
_entity.pdbx_description
1 polymer ?
#
loop_
_entity_poly.entity_id
_entity_poly.type
_entity_poly.pdbx_seq_one_letter_code
_entity_poly.pdbx_strand_id
1 'polypeptide(L)'
;MDEIDELSEFLQKLTPLSRSCLLSELERLESCGIDMPGSAEIQAKLRAEFRKDGSTQARATNPSRYFFAPLELLLVDGAPEHANAGRISRNTLTPIWEWICRDLLPTMARDYIKAINDQVTANNPKEVLKTATIFQGKVVKVLENTLASAESTEFARAKLAQYTASRTAFDDVKKMLQVLRAGEALPKFNAKLPDTITKFDDGQVAQITAQLDAFKKAYPDALPFALALVARRLKTFWRLIYLATKAAASKSADEVATSPYACVVPMVLDRLDDKRLALRVALRHNRFLVARDLLTEIYDVEHSLKIRIDGIERCEWGVRLQQLMDAIAALVAAEVSRFPANVGHILGSRRLRSQDTLGGKLSYLAWKGRDAVQDGAAAFRKLIGVT
;
A
#
# COMPACT_ATOMS: atom_id res chain seq x y z
N MET A 1 -13.32 -30.46 25.20
CA MET A 1 -12.46 -29.28 25.36
C MET A 1 -12.73 -28.43 24.13
N ASP A 2 -13.20 -27.20 24.31
CA ASP A 2 -13.62 -26.38 23.16
C ASP A 2 -12.38 -26.04 22.31
N GLU A 3 -12.49 -26.07 20.97
CA GLU A 3 -11.38 -25.72 20.06
C GLU A 3 -10.79 -24.32 20.39
N ILE A 4 -11.62 -23.45 20.95
CA ILE A 4 -11.25 -22.10 21.41
C ILE A 4 -10.32 -22.12 22.63
N ASP A 5 -10.44 -23.11 23.51
CA ASP A 5 -9.59 -23.26 24.70
C ASP A 5 -8.21 -23.80 24.34
N GLU A 6 -8.14 -24.81 23.46
CA GLU A 6 -6.88 -25.35 22.91
C GLU A 6 -6.08 -24.27 22.18
N LEU A 7 -6.77 -23.44 21.39
CA LEU A 7 -6.15 -22.35 20.66
C LEU A 7 -5.67 -21.24 21.59
N SER A 8 -6.37 -20.99 22.70
CA SER A 8 -5.94 -20.04 23.73
C SER A 8 -4.69 -20.52 24.48
N GLU A 9 -4.62 -21.80 24.84
CA GLU A 9 -3.41 -22.40 25.41
C GLU A 9 -2.23 -22.36 24.44
N PHE A 10 -2.48 -22.62 23.15
CA PHE A 10 -1.45 -22.51 22.13
C PHE A 10 -0.91 -21.07 22.02
N LEU A 11 -1.79 -20.06 21.99
CA LEU A 11 -1.37 -18.66 21.97
C LEU A 11 -0.54 -18.29 23.21
N GLN A 12 -0.88 -18.80 24.40
CA GLN A 12 -0.10 -18.55 25.62
C GLN A 12 1.30 -19.20 25.60
N LYS A 13 1.49 -20.29 24.84
CA LYS A 13 2.81 -20.92 24.66
C LYS A 13 3.71 -20.15 23.69
N LEU A 14 3.15 -19.22 22.90
CA LEU A 14 3.92 -18.37 22.00
C LEU A 14 4.61 -17.24 22.77
N THR A 15 5.80 -16.83 22.29
CA THR A 15 6.45 -15.63 22.82
C THR A 15 5.60 -14.37 22.55
N PRO A 16 5.71 -13.31 23.37
CA PRO A 16 5.02 -12.04 23.11
C PRO A 16 5.29 -11.49 21.70
N LEU A 17 6.51 -11.70 21.20
CA LEU A 17 6.90 -11.32 19.84
C LEU A 17 6.16 -12.14 18.78
N SER A 18 6.13 -13.47 18.93
CA SER A 18 5.40 -14.36 18.03
C SER A 18 3.91 -14.04 17.98
N ARG A 19 3.31 -13.64 19.10
CA ARG A 19 1.91 -13.18 19.17
C ARG A 19 1.68 -11.84 18.46
N SER A 20 2.62 -10.91 18.56
CA SER A 20 2.59 -9.62 17.83
C SER A 20 2.70 -9.83 16.31
N CYS A 21 3.60 -10.72 15.89
CA CYS A 21 3.74 -11.14 14.50
C CYS A 21 2.45 -11.78 13.98
N LEU A 22 1.86 -12.70 14.76
CA LEU A 22 0.62 -13.38 14.39
C LEU A 22 -0.53 -12.39 14.24
N LEU A 23 -0.70 -11.45 15.18
CA LEU A 23 -1.72 -10.41 15.07
C LEU A 23 -1.53 -9.59 13.78
N SER A 24 -0.30 -9.16 13.51
CA SER A 24 0.03 -8.34 12.32
C SER A 24 -0.24 -9.10 11.02
N GLU A 25 0.07 -10.40 10.96
CA GLU A 25 -0.20 -11.23 9.78
C GLU A 25 -1.69 -11.51 9.60
N LEU A 26 -2.44 -11.77 10.67
CA LEU A 26 -3.88 -11.95 10.59
C LEU A 26 -4.58 -10.67 10.10
N GLU A 27 -4.16 -9.50 10.60
CA GLU A 27 -4.67 -8.20 10.15
C GLU A 27 -4.28 -7.91 8.69
N ARG A 28 -3.08 -8.35 8.27
CA ARG A 28 -2.65 -8.27 6.86
C ARG A 28 -3.51 -9.15 5.97
N LEU A 29 -3.73 -10.41 6.34
CA LEU A 29 -4.55 -11.35 5.57
C LEU A 29 -5.98 -10.84 5.42
N GLU A 30 -6.57 -10.33 6.52
CA GLU A 30 -7.89 -9.69 6.49
C GLU A 30 -7.90 -8.47 5.55
N SER A 31 -6.87 -7.64 5.58
CA SER A 31 -6.72 -6.48 4.68
C SER A 31 -6.54 -6.88 3.21
N CYS A 32 -5.89 -8.01 2.93
CA CYS A 32 -5.81 -8.64 1.61
C CYS A 32 -7.15 -9.31 1.20
N GLY A 33 -8.13 -9.37 2.10
CA GLY A 33 -9.39 -10.07 1.90
C GLY A 33 -9.24 -11.59 1.90
N ILE A 34 -8.17 -12.14 2.47
CA ILE A 34 -8.05 -13.57 2.75
C ILE A 34 -8.75 -13.81 4.09
N ASP A 35 -9.89 -14.49 4.04
CA ASP A 35 -10.62 -14.86 5.25
C ASP A 35 -10.04 -16.14 5.82
N MET A 36 -9.69 -16.10 7.10
CA MET A 36 -9.24 -17.26 7.85
C MET A 36 -10.25 -17.53 8.96
N PRO A 37 -10.98 -18.67 8.91
CA PRO A 37 -11.97 -19.01 9.93
C PRO A 37 -11.39 -18.88 11.35
N GLY A 38 -12.14 -18.24 12.26
CA GLY A 38 -11.72 -18.01 13.65
C GLY A 38 -10.70 -16.88 13.87
N SER A 39 -10.16 -16.27 12.81
CA SER A 39 -9.15 -15.20 12.95
C SER A 39 -9.65 -13.96 13.68
N ALA A 40 -10.93 -13.59 13.53
CA ALA A 40 -11.51 -12.43 14.20
C ALA A 40 -11.46 -12.54 15.74
N GLU A 41 -11.71 -13.74 16.28
CA GLU A 41 -11.66 -14.01 17.72
C GLU A 41 -10.22 -14.00 18.23
N ILE A 42 -9.29 -14.58 17.47
CA ILE A 42 -7.85 -14.57 17.76
C ILE A 42 -7.33 -13.13 17.78
N GLN A 43 -7.64 -12.34 16.75
CA GLN A 43 -7.25 -10.93 16.69
C GLN A 43 -7.85 -10.15 17.86
N ALA A 44 -9.12 -10.37 18.21
CA ALA A 44 -9.76 -9.68 19.33
C ALA A 44 -9.09 -10.01 20.66
N LYS A 45 -8.74 -11.28 20.90
CA LYS A 45 -7.98 -11.74 22.09
C LYS A 45 -6.59 -11.14 22.13
N LEU A 46 -5.82 -11.24 21.04
CA LEU A 46 -4.47 -10.68 20.94
C LEU A 46 -4.48 -9.16 21.13
N ARG A 47 -5.42 -8.44 20.51
CA ARG A 47 -5.62 -7.00 20.74
C ARG A 47 -5.91 -6.74 22.22
N ALA A 48 -6.83 -7.47 22.85
CA ALA A 48 -7.17 -7.27 24.26
C ALA A 48 -5.98 -7.51 25.20
N GLU A 49 -5.13 -8.47 24.88
CA GLU A 49 -3.88 -8.73 25.62
C GLU A 49 -2.93 -7.53 25.54
N PHE A 50 -2.61 -7.08 24.33
CA PHE A 50 -1.77 -5.89 24.16
C PHE A 50 -2.38 -4.65 24.81
N ARG A 51 -3.72 -4.55 24.91
CA ARG A 51 -4.39 -3.46 25.63
C ARG A 51 -4.20 -3.56 27.15
N LYS A 52 -4.23 -4.77 27.74
CA LYS A 52 -4.13 -5.04 29.20
C LYS A 52 -2.71 -4.82 29.76
N ASP A 53 -1.67 -5.04 28.97
CA ASP A 53 -0.28 -4.73 29.36
C ASP A 53 0.04 -3.22 29.42
N GLY A 54 -0.98 -2.36 29.56
CA GLY A 54 -0.84 -0.91 29.70
C GLY A 54 -0.77 -0.13 28.39
N SER A 55 -0.88 -0.76 27.20
CA SER A 55 -0.81 -0.01 25.93
C SER A 55 -2.02 0.89 25.65
N THR A 56 -3.11 0.76 26.42
CA THR A 56 -4.34 1.55 26.18
C THR A 56 -4.46 2.88 26.91
N GLN A 57 -3.58 3.19 27.88
CA GLN A 57 -3.50 4.53 28.47
C GLN A 57 -2.58 5.49 27.70
N ALA A 58 -1.89 5.02 26.65
CA ALA A 58 -0.85 5.76 25.93
C ALA A 58 -1.23 6.25 24.52
N ARG A 59 -2.51 6.54 24.25
CA ARG A 59 -2.89 7.14 22.94
C ARG A 59 -2.29 8.55 22.72
N ALA A 60 -1.75 9.18 23.77
CA ALA A 60 -1.01 10.45 23.72
C ALA A 60 0.52 10.31 23.92
N THR A 61 1.05 9.11 24.23
CA THR A 61 2.38 8.98 24.86
C THR A 61 3.25 7.81 24.36
N ASN A 62 2.97 7.19 23.21
CA ASN A 62 3.94 6.20 22.69
C ASN A 62 5.16 6.92 22.07
N PRO A 63 6.39 6.78 22.62
CA PRO A 63 7.58 7.45 22.08
C PRO A 63 7.88 7.09 20.62
N SER A 64 7.42 5.93 20.15
CA SER A 64 7.55 5.53 18.75
C SER A 64 6.78 6.47 17.81
N ARG A 65 5.65 7.07 18.23
CA ARG A 65 4.88 8.01 17.41
C ARG A 65 5.67 9.26 17.08
N TYR A 66 6.39 9.82 18.06
CA TYR A 66 7.24 10.99 17.83
C TYR A 66 8.44 10.64 16.94
N PHE A 67 8.98 9.42 17.09
CA PHE A 67 10.04 8.92 16.22
C PHE A 67 9.57 8.76 14.77
N PHE A 68 8.40 8.17 14.53
CA PHE A 68 7.84 7.94 13.19
C PHE A 68 7.05 9.12 12.62
N ALA A 69 6.91 10.23 13.35
CA ALA A 69 6.14 11.40 12.91
C ALA A 69 6.49 11.88 11.48
N PRO A 70 7.77 11.90 11.04
CA PRO A 70 8.12 12.27 9.66
C PRO A 70 7.53 11.35 8.59
N LEU A 71 7.19 10.10 8.94
CA LEU A 71 6.66 9.10 8.02
C LEU A 71 5.14 9.18 7.86
N GLU A 72 4.40 9.86 8.75
CA GLU A 72 2.93 9.73 8.88
C GLU A 72 2.17 9.95 7.57
N LEU A 73 2.60 10.91 6.74
CA LEU A 73 1.96 11.18 5.44
C LEU A 73 2.27 10.14 4.36
N LEU A 74 3.19 9.22 4.62
CA LEU A 74 3.70 8.20 3.70
C LEU A 74 3.27 6.79 4.13
N LEU A 75 2.62 6.68 5.29
CA LEU A 75 2.11 5.41 5.81
C LEU A 75 0.86 4.95 5.07
N VAL A 76 0.79 3.65 4.83
CA VAL A 76 -0.39 2.97 4.28
C VAL A 76 -0.74 1.74 5.12
N ASP A 77 -2.02 1.46 5.30
CA ASP A 77 -2.48 0.40 6.20
C ASP A 77 -2.39 -1.01 5.57
N GLY A 78 -2.29 -1.10 4.24
CA GLY A 78 -2.04 -2.36 3.53
C GLY A 78 -0.56 -2.65 3.40
N ALA A 79 -0.16 -3.91 3.63
CA ALA A 79 1.15 -4.39 3.20
C ALA A 79 1.10 -4.65 1.69
N PRO A 80 1.84 -3.91 0.86
CA PRO A 80 1.90 -4.21 -0.56
C PRO A 80 2.51 -5.61 -0.74
N GLU A 81 1.85 -6.47 -1.53
CA GLU A 81 2.32 -7.84 -1.81
C GLU A 81 3.60 -7.87 -2.65
N HIS A 82 4.05 -6.70 -3.12
CA HIS A 82 5.19 -6.49 -3.99
C HIS A 82 6.00 -5.26 -3.54
N ALA A 83 7.23 -5.17 -4.07
CA ALA A 83 8.03 -3.95 -3.96
C ALA A 83 7.24 -2.75 -4.50
N ASN A 84 7.39 -1.60 -3.85
CA ASN A 84 6.69 -0.36 -4.17
C ASN A 84 7.59 0.83 -3.87
N ALA A 85 7.31 1.95 -4.52
CA ALA A 85 8.04 3.18 -4.35
C ALA A 85 7.19 4.20 -3.56
N GLY A 86 7.81 4.88 -2.60
CA GLY A 86 7.20 6.04 -1.92
C GLY A 86 6.12 5.75 -0.88
N ARG A 87 5.85 4.49 -0.54
CA ARG A 87 4.90 4.09 0.52
C ARG A 87 5.58 3.21 1.57
N ILE A 88 5.19 3.37 2.82
CA ILE A 88 5.68 2.57 3.96
C ILE A 88 4.49 1.89 4.62
N SER A 89 4.58 0.58 4.88
CA SER A 89 3.51 -0.14 5.55
C SER A 89 3.41 0.29 7.02
N ARG A 90 2.20 0.59 7.50
CA ARG A 90 1.97 0.87 8.93
C ARG A 90 2.29 -0.36 9.79
N ASN A 91 2.09 -1.55 9.24
CA ASN A 91 2.27 -2.82 9.95
C ASN A 91 3.76 -3.15 10.19
N THR A 92 4.68 -2.53 9.45
CA THR A 92 6.13 -2.75 9.64
C THR A 92 6.72 -1.83 10.71
N LEU A 93 6.01 -0.79 11.14
CA LEU A 93 6.52 0.17 12.12
C LEU A 93 6.81 -0.43 13.49
N THR A 94 5.91 -1.29 14.00
CA THR A 94 6.10 -1.92 15.31
C THR A 94 7.32 -2.85 15.32
N PRO A 95 7.48 -3.79 14.36
CA PRO A 95 8.70 -4.60 14.24
C PRO A 95 9.97 -3.77 14.10
N ILE A 96 9.94 -2.70 13.27
CA ILE A 96 11.10 -1.81 13.07
C ILE A 96 11.46 -1.11 14.38
N TRP A 97 10.46 -0.63 15.13
CA TRP A 97 10.66 0.02 16.42
C TRP A 97 11.30 -0.92 17.45
N GLU A 98 10.80 -2.15 17.54
CA GLU A 98 11.34 -3.16 18.45
C GLU A 98 12.78 -3.52 18.11
N TRP A 99 13.08 -3.70 16.82
CA TRP A 99 14.44 -3.94 16.35
C TRP A 99 15.39 -2.77 16.67
N ILE A 100 14.94 -1.52 16.49
CA ILE A 100 15.73 -0.34 16.90
C ILE A 100 16.01 -0.36 18.40
N CYS A 101 15.00 -0.66 19.21
CA CYS A 101 15.09 -0.62 20.66
C CYS A 101 15.89 -1.78 21.27
N ARG A 102 15.98 -2.93 20.60
CA ARG A 102 16.59 -4.15 21.15
C ARG A 102 17.95 -4.45 20.57
N ASP A 103 18.14 -4.23 19.27
CA ASP A 103 19.37 -4.60 18.57
C ASP A 103 20.17 -3.39 18.10
N LEU A 104 19.51 -2.36 17.53
CA LEU A 104 20.23 -1.29 16.84
C LEU A 104 20.84 -0.26 17.81
N LEU A 105 20.03 0.26 18.75
CA LEU A 105 20.41 1.35 19.65
C LEU A 105 19.80 1.17 21.06
N PRO A 106 20.02 0.06 21.76
CA PRO A 106 19.26 -0.29 22.97
C PRO A 106 19.46 0.65 24.16
N THR A 107 20.66 1.23 24.32
CA THR A 107 20.93 2.22 25.38
C THR A 107 20.26 3.55 25.04
N MET A 108 20.55 4.08 23.84
CA MET A 108 20.00 5.36 23.39
C MET A 108 18.48 5.35 23.23
N ALA A 109 17.89 4.22 22.84
CA ALA A 109 16.45 4.06 22.73
C ALA A 109 15.77 4.13 24.12
N ARG A 110 16.37 3.52 25.15
CA ARG A 110 15.87 3.63 26.53
C ARG A 110 15.94 5.07 27.04
N ASP A 111 17.06 5.75 26.80
CA ASP A 111 17.22 7.16 27.18
C ASP A 111 16.21 8.05 26.45
N TYR A 112 15.99 7.81 25.15
CA TYR A 112 14.98 8.49 24.35
C TYR A 112 13.57 8.27 24.89
N ILE A 113 13.18 7.02 25.15
CA ILE A 113 11.86 6.67 25.68
C ILE A 113 11.62 7.39 27.01
N LYS A 114 12.60 7.37 27.92
CA LYS A 114 12.52 8.08 29.19
C LYS A 114 12.35 9.58 28.98
N ALA A 115 13.21 10.20 28.17
CA ALA A 115 13.18 11.63 27.91
C ALA A 115 11.85 12.09 27.30
N ILE A 116 11.30 11.34 26.34
CA ILE A 116 9.99 11.68 25.76
C ILE A 116 8.89 11.59 26.80
N ASN A 117 8.84 10.53 27.60
CA ASN A 117 7.82 10.37 28.64
C ASN A 117 7.86 11.50 29.66
N ASP A 118 9.06 11.90 30.09
CA ASP A 118 9.26 13.01 31.02
C ASP A 118 8.77 14.34 30.41
N GLN A 119 9.13 14.63 29.15
CA GLN A 119 8.75 15.88 28.47
C GLN A 119 7.26 15.94 28.10
N VAL A 120 6.63 14.81 27.78
CA VAL A 120 5.18 14.77 27.55
C VAL A 120 4.42 14.99 28.87
N THR A 121 4.89 14.40 29.97
CA THR A 121 4.33 14.65 31.31
C THR A 121 4.46 16.12 31.71
N ALA A 122 5.58 16.75 31.36
CA ALA A 122 5.83 18.17 31.56
C ALA A 122 5.10 19.09 30.55
N ASN A 123 4.31 18.54 29.62
CA ASN A 123 3.59 19.27 28.57
C ASN A 123 4.49 20.22 27.74
N ASN A 124 5.69 19.75 27.38
CA ASN A 124 6.67 20.54 26.62
C ASN A 124 6.85 20.03 25.18
N PRO A 125 5.92 20.36 24.25
CA PRO A 125 5.93 19.80 22.90
C PRO A 125 7.17 20.18 22.07
N LYS A 126 7.81 21.31 22.38
CA LYS A 126 9.03 21.75 21.68
C LYS A 126 10.22 20.84 22.00
N GLU A 127 10.42 20.51 23.27
CA GLU A 127 11.49 19.59 23.68
C GLU A 127 11.18 18.14 23.28
N VAL A 128 9.91 17.73 23.23
CA VAL A 128 9.52 16.42 22.66
C VAL A 128 9.97 16.32 21.21
N LEU A 129 9.66 17.33 20.37
CA LEU A 129 10.07 17.35 18.96
C LEU A 129 11.60 17.32 18.82
N LYS A 130 12.31 18.16 19.58
CA LYS A 130 13.77 18.23 19.56
C LYS A 130 14.42 16.91 19.96
N THR A 131 13.94 16.27 21.03
CA THR A 131 14.41 14.95 21.47
C THR A 131 14.18 13.88 20.39
N ALA A 132 13.02 13.90 19.74
CA ALA A 132 12.73 13.02 18.61
C ALA A 132 13.67 13.24 17.43
N THR A 133 13.89 14.49 17.00
CA THR A 133 14.81 14.81 15.90
C THR A 133 16.25 14.37 16.20
N ILE A 134 16.72 14.56 17.44
CA ILE A 134 18.06 14.10 17.84
C ILE A 134 18.16 12.58 17.76
N PHE A 135 17.17 11.84 18.25
CA PHE A 135 17.17 10.39 18.20
C PHE A 135 17.04 9.85 16.76
N GLN A 136 16.19 10.46 15.94
CA GLN A 136 16.10 10.18 14.50
C GLN A 136 17.45 10.34 13.81
N GLY A 137 18.17 11.44 14.06
CA GLY A 137 19.50 11.66 13.49
C GLY A 137 20.54 10.61 13.92
N LYS A 138 20.45 10.10 15.15
CA LYS A 138 21.29 8.99 15.63
C LYS A 138 20.96 7.68 14.92
N VAL A 139 19.67 7.36 14.80
CA VAL A 139 19.20 6.16 14.08
C VAL A 139 19.63 6.22 12.62
N VAL A 140 19.49 7.37 11.95
CA VAL A 140 19.99 7.58 10.58
C VAL A 140 21.44 7.16 10.50
N LYS A 141 22.36 7.81 11.23
CA LYS A 141 23.80 7.51 11.17
C LYS A 141 24.13 6.04 11.37
N VAL A 142 23.46 5.38 12.31
CA VAL A 142 23.67 3.95 12.56
C VAL A 142 23.21 3.11 11.37
N LEU A 143 22.02 3.38 10.84
CA LEU A 143 21.52 2.70 9.64
C LEU A 143 22.41 2.94 8.41
N GLU A 144 22.98 4.13 8.24
CA GLU A 144 23.93 4.40 7.14
C GLU A 144 25.16 3.48 7.25
N ASN A 145 25.71 3.33 8.44
CA ASN A 145 26.84 2.44 8.70
C ASN A 145 26.44 0.96 8.53
N THR A 146 25.28 0.56 9.04
CA THR A 146 24.76 -0.81 8.93
C THR A 146 24.44 -1.20 7.48
N LEU A 147 24.12 -0.23 6.63
CA LEU A 147 23.81 -0.47 5.22
C LEU A 147 25.00 -0.16 4.29
N ALA A 148 26.19 0.11 4.84
CA ALA A 148 27.38 0.44 4.07
C ALA A 148 28.02 -0.79 3.38
N SER A 149 27.80 -2.01 3.90
CA SER A 149 28.30 -3.24 3.28
C SER A 149 27.18 -4.27 3.08
N ALA A 150 27.36 -5.15 2.08
CA ALA A 150 26.38 -6.20 1.80
C ALA A 150 26.23 -7.19 2.97
N GLU A 151 27.33 -7.54 3.64
CA GLU A 151 27.34 -8.44 4.79
C GLU A 151 26.58 -7.86 5.99
N SER A 152 26.86 -6.61 6.36
CA SER A 152 26.16 -5.92 7.46
C SER A 152 24.68 -5.70 7.15
N THR A 153 24.35 -5.42 5.88
CA THR A 153 22.98 -5.32 5.39
C THR A 153 22.22 -6.64 5.57
N GLU A 154 22.83 -7.77 5.19
CA GLU A 154 22.18 -9.08 5.31
C GLU A 154 22.02 -9.49 6.78
N PHE A 155 23.02 -9.20 7.62
CA PHE A 155 22.90 -9.43 9.06
C PHE A 155 21.75 -8.63 9.68
N ALA A 156 21.63 -7.35 9.32
CA ALA A 156 20.53 -6.50 9.77
C ALA A 156 19.16 -7.00 9.29
N ARG A 157 19.07 -7.48 8.04
CA ARG A 157 17.87 -8.11 7.49
C ARG A 157 17.47 -9.36 8.26
N ALA A 158 18.43 -10.25 8.52
CA ALA A 158 18.20 -11.47 9.29
C ALA A 158 17.75 -11.18 10.73
N LYS A 159 18.30 -10.13 11.35
CA LYS A 159 17.88 -9.67 12.69
C LYS A 159 16.46 -9.11 12.68
N LEU A 160 16.12 -8.26 11.72
CA LEU A 160 14.76 -7.72 11.59
C LEU A 160 13.73 -8.82 11.34
N ALA A 161 14.08 -9.86 10.57
CA ALA A 161 13.21 -11.00 10.29
C ALA A 161 12.79 -11.79 11.55
N GLN A 162 13.50 -11.64 12.67
CA GLN A 162 13.09 -12.23 13.95
C GLN A 162 11.84 -11.55 14.53
N TYR A 163 11.56 -10.31 14.12
CA TYR A 163 10.47 -9.48 14.63
C TYR A 163 9.23 -9.45 13.73
N THR A 164 9.31 -10.01 12.52
CA THR A 164 8.18 -9.97 11.58
C THR A 164 8.34 -11.00 10.47
N ALA A 165 7.22 -11.58 10.04
CA ALA A 165 7.14 -12.39 8.82
C ALA A 165 6.99 -11.54 7.55
N SER A 166 6.83 -10.21 7.69
CA SER A 166 6.64 -9.31 6.56
C SER A 166 7.89 -9.25 5.69
N ARG A 167 7.74 -9.64 4.42
CA ARG A 167 8.80 -9.61 3.42
C ARG A 167 9.24 -8.19 3.06
N THR A 168 8.39 -7.19 3.30
CA THR A 168 8.66 -5.78 2.94
C THR A 168 9.29 -4.99 4.08
N ALA A 169 9.36 -5.52 5.30
CA ALA A 169 9.82 -4.79 6.47
C ALA A 169 11.24 -4.21 6.29
N PHE A 170 12.15 -4.96 5.70
CA PHE A 170 13.51 -4.49 5.48
C PHE A 170 13.60 -3.40 4.39
N ASP A 171 12.78 -3.51 3.34
CA ASP A 171 12.68 -2.45 2.34
C ASP A 171 12.06 -1.18 2.94
N ASP A 172 11.10 -1.32 3.85
CA ASP A 172 10.52 -0.22 4.60
C ASP A 172 11.53 0.44 5.57
N VAL A 173 12.52 -0.30 6.11
CA VAL A 173 13.66 0.30 6.83
C VAL A 173 14.49 1.20 5.90
N LYS A 174 14.78 0.74 4.68
CA LYS A 174 15.52 1.55 3.69
C LYS A 174 14.75 2.82 3.31
N LYS A 175 13.44 2.70 3.11
CA LYS A 175 12.55 3.82 2.84
C LYS A 175 12.50 4.81 4.01
N MET A 176 12.36 4.31 5.24
CA MET A 176 12.42 5.13 6.44
C MET A 176 13.74 5.91 6.50
N LEU A 177 14.89 5.27 6.23
CA LEU A 177 16.18 5.94 6.18
C LEU A 177 16.19 7.09 5.15
N GLN A 178 15.66 6.86 3.94
CA GLN A 178 15.57 7.89 2.90
C GLN A 178 14.69 9.08 3.34
N VAL A 179 13.55 8.82 4.00
CA VAL A 179 12.67 9.87 4.52
C VAL A 179 13.33 10.65 5.65
N LEU A 180 13.96 9.97 6.62
CA LEU A 180 14.64 10.61 7.74
C LEU A 180 15.86 11.43 7.28
N ARG A 181 16.59 10.97 6.25
CA ARG A 181 17.67 11.74 5.59
C ARG A 181 17.17 13.01 4.93
N ALA A 182 16.03 12.96 4.26
CA ALA A 182 15.41 14.15 3.66
C ALA A 182 14.88 15.11 4.74
N GLY A 183 14.43 14.59 5.88
CA GLY A 183 14.04 15.36 7.05
C GLY A 183 13.04 16.47 6.70
N GLU A 184 13.38 17.70 7.08
CA GLU A 184 12.57 18.91 6.85
C GLU A 184 12.32 19.25 5.36
N ALA A 185 13.07 18.67 4.42
CA ALA A 185 12.86 18.93 3.00
C ALA A 185 11.49 18.43 2.50
N LEU A 186 11.04 17.26 2.99
CA LEU A 186 9.75 16.67 2.59
C LEU A 186 8.55 17.49 3.11
N PRO A 187 8.46 17.86 4.40
CA PRO A 187 7.44 18.77 4.89
C PRO A 187 7.42 20.12 4.18
N LYS A 188 8.60 20.72 3.93
CA LYS A 188 8.70 21.99 3.18
C LYS A 188 8.23 21.86 1.74
N PHE A 189 8.52 20.74 1.09
CA PHE A 189 7.98 20.44 -0.24
C PHE A 189 6.46 20.30 -0.18
N ASN A 190 5.92 19.50 0.76
CA ASN A 190 4.49 19.30 0.92
C ASN A 190 3.72 20.60 1.21
N ALA A 191 4.31 21.52 1.98
CA ALA A 191 3.70 22.81 2.31
C ALA A 191 3.59 23.77 1.11
N LYS A 192 4.37 23.54 0.04
CA LYS A 192 4.30 24.31 -1.21
C LYS A 192 3.25 23.78 -2.18
N LEU A 193 2.73 22.58 -1.94
CA LEU A 193 1.71 21.98 -2.80
C LEU A 193 0.32 22.56 -2.45
N PRO A 194 -0.56 22.74 -3.46
CA PRO A 194 -1.97 23.04 -3.21
C PRO A 194 -2.62 21.94 -2.37
N ASP A 195 -3.60 22.31 -1.53
CA ASP A 195 -4.26 21.35 -0.65
C ASP A 195 -4.99 20.23 -1.39
N THR A 196 -5.56 20.56 -2.55
CA THR A 196 -6.16 19.61 -3.48
C THR A 196 -5.93 20.07 -4.92
N ILE A 197 -5.51 19.14 -5.76
CA ILE A 197 -5.21 19.32 -7.17
C ILE A 197 -6.34 18.66 -7.97
N THR A 198 -7.29 19.47 -8.43
CA THR A 198 -8.48 19.01 -9.15
C THR A 198 -8.26 18.95 -10.66
N LYS A 199 -7.66 20.00 -11.23
CA LYS A 199 -7.11 20.02 -12.59
C LYS A 199 -5.63 19.71 -12.48
N PHE A 200 -5.08 18.96 -13.43
CA PHE A 200 -3.65 18.71 -13.53
C PHE A 200 -3.28 18.88 -14.99
N ASP A 201 -3.37 20.13 -15.42
CA ASP A 201 -3.13 20.57 -16.80
C ASP A 201 -1.63 20.80 -17.04
N ASP A 202 -1.26 21.13 -18.28
CA ASP A 202 0.14 21.29 -18.69
C ASP A 202 0.87 22.36 -17.86
N GLY A 203 0.19 23.44 -17.47
CA GLY A 203 0.77 24.48 -16.63
C GLY A 203 1.08 23.99 -15.22
N GLN A 204 0.13 23.29 -14.59
CA GLN A 204 0.33 22.74 -13.25
C GLN A 204 1.33 21.57 -13.24
N VAL A 205 1.33 20.75 -14.30
CA VAL A 205 2.35 19.71 -14.50
C VAL A 205 3.73 20.35 -14.56
N ALA A 206 3.93 21.37 -15.38
CA ALA A 206 5.23 22.06 -15.47
C ALA A 206 5.67 22.67 -14.14
N GLN A 207 4.75 23.30 -13.39
CA GLN A 207 5.04 23.87 -12.08
C GLN A 207 5.49 22.80 -11.07
N ILE A 208 4.76 21.68 -10.98
CA ILE A 208 5.12 20.60 -10.05
C ILE A 208 6.42 19.91 -10.49
N THR A 209 6.62 19.69 -11.79
CA THR A 209 7.87 19.15 -12.33
C THR A 209 9.07 20.01 -11.93
N ALA A 210 8.98 21.34 -12.06
CA ALA A 210 10.07 22.22 -11.63
C ALA A 210 10.40 22.11 -10.12
N GLN A 211 9.36 21.96 -9.27
CA GLN A 211 9.56 21.73 -7.84
C GLN A 211 10.18 20.36 -7.55
N LEU A 212 9.76 19.32 -8.28
CA LEU A 212 10.30 17.97 -8.17
C LEU A 212 11.75 17.89 -8.66
N ASP A 213 12.10 18.57 -9.75
CA ASP A 213 13.48 18.64 -10.26
C ASP A 213 14.42 19.30 -9.24
N ALA A 214 13.97 20.41 -8.64
CA ALA A 214 14.72 21.10 -7.59
C ALA A 214 14.89 20.20 -6.35
N PHE A 215 13.86 19.47 -5.95
CA PHE A 215 13.92 18.51 -4.83
C PHE A 215 14.86 17.35 -5.14
N LYS A 216 14.72 16.73 -6.33
CA LYS A 216 15.52 15.60 -6.80
C LYS A 216 17.02 15.91 -6.81
N LYS A 217 17.40 17.13 -7.18
CA LYS A 217 18.80 17.55 -7.20
C LYS A 217 19.47 17.46 -5.83
N ALA A 218 18.73 17.71 -4.76
CA ALA A 218 19.23 17.63 -3.38
C ALA A 218 19.00 16.25 -2.74
N TYR A 219 17.88 15.60 -3.04
CA TYR A 219 17.45 14.34 -2.40
C TYR A 219 16.93 13.34 -3.44
N PRO A 220 17.81 12.77 -4.29
CA PRO A 220 17.40 11.88 -5.37
C PRO A 220 16.71 10.61 -4.85
N ASP A 221 17.22 10.02 -3.77
CA ASP A 221 16.66 8.81 -3.15
C ASP A 221 15.29 9.05 -2.51
N ALA A 222 14.95 10.30 -2.16
CA ALA A 222 13.68 10.65 -1.55
C ALA A 222 12.62 11.11 -2.55
N LEU A 223 12.96 11.17 -3.85
CA LEU A 223 12.04 11.56 -4.92
C LEU A 223 10.72 10.74 -4.90
N PRO A 224 10.73 9.41 -4.68
CA PRO A 224 9.48 8.65 -4.58
C PRO A 224 8.52 9.16 -3.51
N PHE A 225 9.01 9.69 -2.39
CA PHE A 225 8.15 10.23 -1.33
C PHE A 225 7.60 11.60 -1.70
N ALA A 226 8.37 12.43 -2.40
CA ALA A 226 7.87 13.69 -2.95
C ALA A 226 6.75 13.43 -3.97
N LEU A 227 6.92 12.43 -4.85
CA LEU A 227 5.86 11.99 -5.78
C LEU A 227 4.64 11.44 -5.04
N ALA A 228 4.83 10.66 -3.98
CA ALA A 228 3.73 10.17 -3.15
C ALA A 228 2.94 11.32 -2.50
N LEU A 229 3.62 12.39 -2.07
CA LEU A 229 2.95 13.59 -1.54
C LEU A 229 2.12 14.30 -2.62
N VAL A 230 2.63 14.43 -3.85
CA VAL A 230 1.85 14.94 -4.99
C VAL A 230 0.63 14.06 -5.26
N ALA A 231 0.83 12.74 -5.29
CA ALA A 231 -0.23 11.76 -5.54
C ALA A 231 -1.39 11.91 -4.54
N ARG A 232 -1.08 12.17 -3.27
CA ARG A 232 -2.08 12.38 -2.20
C ARG A 232 -2.92 13.64 -2.40
N ARG A 233 -2.38 14.67 -3.07
CA ARG A 233 -3.10 15.92 -3.34
C ARG A 233 -3.97 15.83 -4.60
N LEU A 234 -3.73 14.85 -5.48
CA LEU A 234 -4.50 14.68 -6.72
C LEU A 234 -5.90 14.11 -6.46
N LYS A 235 -6.93 14.80 -6.96
CA LYS A 235 -8.31 14.28 -6.99
C LYS A 235 -8.41 13.02 -7.87
N THR A 236 -7.69 13.02 -8.98
CA THR A 236 -7.64 11.91 -9.94
C THR A 236 -6.22 11.35 -9.96
N PHE A 237 -5.97 10.32 -9.15
CA PHE A 237 -4.60 9.86 -8.85
C PHE A 237 -3.80 9.42 -10.08
N TRP A 238 -4.44 8.79 -11.07
CA TRP A 238 -3.74 8.32 -12.28
C TRP A 238 -3.17 9.45 -13.12
N ARG A 239 -3.64 10.70 -12.93
CA ARG A 239 -3.04 11.88 -13.57
C ARG A 239 -1.59 12.11 -13.16
N LEU A 240 -1.08 11.41 -12.15
CA LEU A 240 0.35 11.42 -11.85
C LEU A 240 1.20 10.98 -13.06
N ILE A 241 0.70 10.07 -13.92
CA ILE A 241 1.39 9.57 -15.14
C ILE A 241 1.81 10.68 -16.09
N TYR A 242 1.16 11.85 -16.04
CA TYR A 242 1.54 13.00 -16.86
C TYR A 242 2.96 13.46 -16.57
N LEU A 243 3.46 13.30 -15.34
CA LEU A 243 4.85 13.62 -14.98
C LEU A 243 5.85 12.75 -15.75
N ALA A 244 5.58 11.44 -15.86
CA ALA A 244 6.44 10.51 -16.60
C ALA A 244 6.36 10.76 -18.11
N THR A 245 5.13 10.84 -18.64
CA THR A 245 4.90 10.93 -20.09
C THR A 245 5.25 12.30 -20.69
N LYS A 246 5.20 13.38 -19.91
CA LYS A 246 5.65 14.71 -20.38
C LYS A 246 7.16 14.90 -20.27
N ALA A 247 7.82 14.17 -19.37
CA ALA A 247 9.27 14.19 -19.23
C ALA A 247 9.98 13.25 -20.22
N ALA A 248 9.25 12.30 -20.81
CA ALA A 248 9.75 11.39 -21.83
C ALA A 248 9.84 12.06 -23.21
N ALA A 249 10.79 11.62 -24.04
CA ALA A 249 10.94 12.13 -25.40
C ALA A 249 9.78 11.72 -26.32
N SER A 250 9.16 10.57 -26.05
CA SER A 250 7.95 10.11 -26.73
C SER A 250 7.03 9.37 -25.76
N LYS A 251 5.86 8.96 -26.24
CA LYS A 251 4.92 8.13 -25.48
C LYS A 251 5.28 6.64 -25.46
N SER A 252 6.32 6.20 -26.17
CA SER A 252 6.69 4.79 -26.17
C SER A 252 7.05 4.31 -24.76
N ALA A 253 6.70 3.06 -24.43
CA ALA A 253 7.01 2.48 -23.12
C ALA A 253 8.51 2.59 -22.77
N ASP A 254 9.40 2.42 -23.75
CA ASP A 254 10.85 2.49 -23.55
C ASP A 254 11.30 3.92 -23.19
N GLU A 255 10.80 4.95 -23.88
CA GLU A 255 11.12 6.35 -23.58
C GLU A 255 10.52 6.81 -22.24
N VAL A 256 9.35 6.29 -21.88
CA VAL A 256 8.75 6.56 -20.57
C VAL A 256 9.56 5.88 -19.46
N ALA A 257 10.13 4.69 -19.70
CA ALA A 257 10.95 3.97 -18.74
C ALA A 257 12.31 4.64 -18.46
N THR A 258 12.88 5.34 -19.45
CA THR A 258 14.11 6.13 -19.25
C THR A 258 13.85 7.51 -18.61
N SER A 259 12.58 7.93 -18.52
CA SER A 259 12.23 9.24 -17.99
C SER A 259 12.58 9.40 -16.49
N PRO A 260 12.92 10.63 -16.05
CA PRO A 260 13.21 10.93 -14.64
C PRO A 260 12.12 10.53 -13.63
N TYR A 261 10.88 10.38 -14.09
CA TYR A 261 9.69 10.12 -13.29
C TYR A 261 9.05 8.77 -13.62
N ALA A 262 9.78 7.84 -14.27
CA ALA A 262 9.28 6.53 -14.65
C ALA A 262 8.64 5.74 -13.49
N CYS A 263 9.15 5.92 -12.26
CA CYS A 263 8.62 5.26 -11.05
C CYS A 263 7.16 5.62 -10.72
N VAL A 264 6.59 6.67 -11.34
CA VAL A 264 5.17 7.01 -11.24
C VAL A 264 4.27 5.92 -11.83
N VAL A 265 4.70 5.25 -12.91
CA VAL A 265 3.88 4.20 -13.56
C VAL A 265 3.60 3.05 -12.59
N PRO A 266 4.62 2.41 -11.96
CA PRO A 266 4.37 1.40 -10.95
C PRO A 266 3.61 1.95 -9.73
N MET A 267 3.80 3.22 -9.31
CA MET A 267 2.98 3.81 -8.23
C MET A 267 1.48 3.85 -8.57
N VAL A 268 1.12 4.16 -9.82
CA VAL A 268 -0.28 4.13 -10.25
C VAL A 268 -0.82 2.71 -10.30
N LEU A 269 -0.01 1.73 -10.71
CA LEU A 269 -0.37 0.31 -10.64
C LEU A 269 -0.54 -0.18 -9.20
N ASP A 270 0.30 0.27 -8.26
CA ASP A 270 0.14 -0.02 -6.82
C ASP A 270 -1.19 0.53 -6.30
N ARG A 271 -1.59 1.71 -6.77
CA ARG A 271 -2.88 2.31 -6.38
C ARG A 271 -4.07 1.62 -7.04
N LEU A 272 -3.90 1.08 -8.24
CA LEU A 272 -4.89 0.22 -8.89
C LEU A 272 -5.11 -1.07 -8.09
N ASP A 273 -4.05 -1.65 -7.54
CA ASP A 273 -4.16 -2.83 -6.69
C ASP A 273 -4.89 -2.53 -5.37
N ASP A 274 -4.62 -1.39 -4.72
CA ASP A 274 -5.41 -0.95 -3.56
C ASP A 274 -6.91 -0.87 -3.89
N LYS A 275 -7.26 -0.39 -5.09
CA LYS A 275 -8.65 -0.29 -5.55
C LYS A 275 -9.26 -1.67 -5.79
N ARG A 276 -8.49 -2.63 -6.31
CA ARG A 276 -8.91 -4.04 -6.41
C ARG A 276 -9.22 -4.63 -5.03
N LEU A 277 -8.36 -4.39 -4.03
CA LEU A 277 -8.60 -4.84 -2.66
C LEU A 277 -9.86 -4.19 -2.06
N ALA A 278 -10.00 -2.87 -2.21
CA ALA A 278 -11.19 -2.15 -1.76
C ALA A 278 -12.47 -2.65 -2.45
N LEU A 279 -12.40 -2.99 -3.75
CA LEU A 279 -13.50 -3.57 -4.51
C LEU A 279 -13.90 -4.92 -3.93
N ARG A 280 -12.94 -5.82 -3.67
CA ARG A 280 -13.20 -7.12 -3.03
C ARG A 280 -13.95 -6.95 -1.71
N VAL A 281 -13.49 -6.05 -0.85
CA VAL A 281 -14.13 -5.75 0.44
C VAL A 281 -15.52 -5.15 0.24
N ALA A 282 -15.71 -4.25 -0.72
CA ALA A 282 -17.01 -3.68 -1.04
C ALA A 282 -18.03 -4.74 -1.50
N LEU A 283 -17.62 -5.64 -2.40
CA LEU A 283 -18.45 -6.74 -2.90
C LEU A 283 -18.84 -7.70 -1.76
N ARG A 284 -17.86 -8.12 -0.92
CA ARG A 284 -18.11 -9.00 0.24
C ARG A 284 -19.18 -8.44 1.19
N HIS A 285 -19.16 -7.14 1.43
CA HIS A 285 -20.11 -6.48 2.33
C HIS A 285 -21.36 -5.94 1.61
N ASN A 286 -21.65 -6.41 0.39
CA ASN A 286 -22.81 -6.00 -0.41
C ASN A 286 -22.90 -4.47 -0.64
N ARG A 287 -21.77 -3.76 -0.65
CA ARG A 287 -21.70 -2.31 -0.89
C ARG A 287 -21.61 -2.02 -2.38
N PHE A 288 -22.65 -2.36 -3.13
CA PHE A 288 -22.64 -2.36 -4.61
C PHE A 288 -22.43 -0.98 -5.24
N LEU A 289 -22.91 0.10 -4.61
CA LEU A 289 -22.66 1.46 -5.11
C LEU A 289 -21.18 1.85 -5.00
N VAL A 290 -20.54 1.49 -3.88
CA VAL A 290 -19.09 1.68 -3.68
C VAL A 290 -18.31 0.83 -4.69
N ALA A 291 -18.72 -0.42 -4.89
CA ALA A 291 -18.10 -1.30 -5.88
C ALA A 291 -18.21 -0.73 -7.31
N ARG A 292 -19.37 -0.17 -7.68
CA ARG A 292 -19.58 0.50 -8.97
C ARG A 292 -18.61 1.67 -9.15
N ASP A 293 -18.51 2.55 -8.17
CA ASP A 293 -17.65 3.75 -8.26
C ASP A 293 -16.17 3.36 -8.34
N LEU A 294 -15.76 2.34 -7.58
CA LEU A 294 -14.41 1.76 -7.66
C LEU A 294 -14.12 1.17 -9.05
N LEU A 295 -15.09 0.46 -9.66
CA LEU A 295 -14.92 -0.08 -11.02
C LEU A 295 -14.79 1.02 -12.07
N THR A 296 -15.55 2.11 -11.97
CA THR A 296 -15.38 3.26 -12.86
C THR A 296 -13.97 3.83 -12.76
N GLU A 297 -13.46 4.06 -11.54
CA GLU A 297 -12.09 4.54 -11.36
C GLU A 297 -11.04 3.57 -11.91
N ILE A 298 -11.21 2.26 -11.69
CA ILE A 298 -10.34 1.20 -12.22
C ILE A 298 -10.26 1.27 -13.75
N TYR A 299 -11.40 1.35 -14.43
CA TYR A 299 -11.44 1.37 -15.90
C TYR A 299 -10.87 2.67 -16.47
N ASP A 300 -11.10 3.81 -15.80
CA ASP A 300 -10.48 5.08 -16.19
C ASP A 300 -8.94 5.01 -16.10
N VAL A 301 -8.39 4.32 -15.09
CA VAL A 301 -6.95 4.10 -14.93
C VAL A 301 -6.40 3.23 -16.05
N GLU A 302 -7.04 2.10 -16.32
CA GLU A 302 -6.64 1.16 -17.40
C GLU A 302 -6.60 1.88 -18.75
N HIS A 303 -7.68 2.58 -19.09
CA HIS A 303 -7.79 3.32 -20.33
C HIS A 303 -6.73 4.41 -20.44
N SER A 304 -6.53 5.17 -19.37
CA SER A 304 -5.56 6.26 -19.34
C SER A 304 -4.13 5.77 -19.52
N LEU A 305 -3.77 4.63 -18.90
CA LEU A 305 -2.46 4.00 -19.09
C LEU A 305 -2.24 3.59 -20.56
N LYS A 306 -3.23 2.92 -21.17
CA LYS A 306 -3.18 2.47 -22.57
C LYS A 306 -3.09 3.62 -23.59
N ILE A 307 -3.75 4.75 -23.34
CA ILE A 307 -3.68 5.92 -24.22
C ILE A 307 -2.38 6.71 -24.06
N ARG A 308 -1.81 6.73 -22.85
CA ARG A 308 -0.69 7.60 -22.51
C ARG A 308 0.66 6.95 -22.80
N ILE A 309 0.73 5.63 -22.81
CA ILE A 309 1.96 4.87 -22.99
C ILE A 309 1.77 3.91 -24.17
N ASP A 310 2.37 4.27 -25.30
CA ASP A 310 2.28 3.50 -26.54
C ASP A 310 3.05 2.17 -26.37
N GLY A 311 2.39 1.07 -26.69
CA GLY A 311 2.97 -0.27 -26.58
C GLY A 311 3.10 -0.79 -25.15
N ILE A 312 2.37 -0.21 -24.19
CA ILE A 312 2.39 -0.65 -22.79
C ILE A 312 2.14 -2.15 -22.66
N GLU A 313 1.33 -2.75 -23.52
CA GLU A 313 0.97 -4.17 -23.51
C GLU A 313 2.17 -5.12 -23.68
N ARG A 314 3.28 -4.61 -24.24
CA ARG A 314 4.48 -5.41 -24.53
C ARG A 314 5.55 -5.32 -23.45
N CYS A 315 5.38 -4.45 -22.45
CA CYS A 315 6.32 -4.28 -21.36
C CYS A 315 5.79 -4.86 -20.04
N GLU A 316 6.66 -4.92 -19.03
CA GLU A 316 6.33 -5.45 -17.70
C GLU A 316 5.15 -4.72 -17.05
N TRP A 317 4.99 -3.41 -17.31
CA TRP A 317 3.85 -2.64 -16.80
C TRP A 317 2.53 -3.11 -17.40
N GLY A 318 2.49 -3.43 -18.70
CA GLY A 318 1.30 -3.97 -19.35
C GLY A 318 0.96 -5.38 -18.87
N VAL A 319 1.97 -6.23 -18.68
CA VAL A 319 1.77 -7.58 -18.10
C VAL A 319 1.14 -7.46 -16.70
N ARG A 320 1.68 -6.57 -15.86
CA ARG A 320 1.13 -6.32 -14.52
C ARG A 320 -0.28 -5.73 -14.56
N LEU A 321 -0.54 -4.77 -15.46
CA LEU A 321 -1.87 -4.20 -15.65
C LEU A 321 -2.87 -5.29 -16.05
N GLN A 322 -2.52 -6.16 -16.99
CA GLN A 322 -3.37 -7.25 -17.44
C GLN A 322 -3.70 -8.22 -16.29
N GLN A 323 -2.70 -8.63 -15.51
CA GLN A 323 -2.91 -9.50 -14.34
C GLN A 323 -3.87 -8.88 -13.31
N LEU A 324 -3.74 -7.56 -13.05
CA LEU A 324 -4.66 -6.85 -12.16
C LEU A 324 -6.08 -6.82 -12.73
N MET A 325 -6.24 -6.54 -14.02
CA MET A 325 -7.53 -6.49 -14.68
C MET A 325 -8.21 -7.86 -14.75
N ASP A 326 -7.45 -8.93 -14.97
CA ASP A 326 -7.95 -10.32 -14.94
C ASP A 326 -8.43 -10.69 -13.54
N ALA A 327 -7.68 -10.32 -12.49
CA ALA A 327 -8.09 -10.54 -11.12
C ALA A 327 -9.36 -9.74 -10.75
N ILE A 328 -9.51 -8.52 -11.24
CA ILE A 328 -10.71 -7.69 -11.05
C ILE A 328 -11.91 -8.32 -11.78
N ALA A 329 -11.72 -8.79 -13.01
CA ALA A 329 -12.76 -9.45 -13.78
C ALA A 329 -13.25 -10.73 -13.07
N ALA A 330 -12.33 -11.53 -12.51
CA ALA A 330 -12.68 -12.71 -11.73
C ALA A 330 -13.51 -12.37 -10.48
N LEU A 331 -13.17 -11.29 -9.75
CA LEU A 331 -13.94 -10.83 -8.59
C LEU A 331 -15.37 -10.43 -8.96
N VAL A 332 -15.52 -9.65 -10.04
CA VAL A 332 -16.83 -9.22 -10.51
C VAL A 332 -17.66 -10.41 -11.01
N ALA A 333 -17.06 -11.32 -11.77
CA ALA A 333 -17.73 -12.51 -12.26
C ALA A 333 -18.27 -13.38 -11.11
N ALA A 334 -17.44 -13.64 -10.10
CA ALA A 334 -17.84 -14.40 -8.92
C ALA A 334 -19.05 -13.78 -8.20
N GLU A 335 -19.08 -12.46 -8.05
CA GLU A 335 -20.20 -11.77 -7.39
C GLU A 335 -21.48 -11.75 -8.25
N VAL A 336 -21.34 -11.54 -9.56
CA VAL A 336 -22.47 -11.57 -10.51
C VAL A 336 -23.10 -12.96 -10.56
N SER A 337 -22.31 -14.02 -10.58
CA SER A 337 -22.81 -15.40 -10.51
C SER A 337 -23.55 -15.70 -9.19
N ARG A 338 -23.13 -15.06 -8.09
CA ARG A 338 -23.77 -15.21 -6.78
C ARG A 338 -25.12 -14.50 -6.67
N PHE A 339 -25.26 -13.32 -7.30
CA PHE A 339 -26.49 -12.50 -7.25
C PHE A 339 -26.88 -11.90 -8.61
N PRO A 340 -27.25 -12.73 -9.61
CA PRO A 340 -27.44 -12.28 -10.98
C PRO A 340 -28.55 -11.24 -11.15
N ALA A 341 -29.68 -11.40 -10.45
CA ALA A 341 -30.84 -10.49 -10.55
C ALA A 341 -30.58 -9.10 -9.92
N ASN A 342 -29.80 -9.05 -8.84
CA ASN A 342 -29.62 -7.83 -8.03
C ASN A 342 -28.43 -6.99 -8.49
N VAL A 343 -27.38 -7.64 -9.00
CA VAL A 343 -26.06 -7.00 -9.16
C VAL A 343 -25.61 -6.96 -10.62
N GLY A 344 -26.12 -7.88 -11.46
CA GLY A 344 -25.71 -7.99 -12.87
C GLY A 344 -25.92 -6.70 -13.68
N HIS A 345 -27.00 -5.97 -13.43
CA HIS A 345 -27.27 -4.70 -14.11
C HIS A 345 -26.44 -3.51 -13.58
N ILE A 346 -25.89 -3.60 -12.37
CA ILE A 346 -25.06 -2.56 -11.74
C ILE A 346 -23.60 -2.76 -12.12
N LEU A 347 -23.06 -3.95 -11.88
CA LEU A 347 -21.64 -4.25 -12.11
C LEU A 347 -21.34 -4.68 -13.56
N GLY A 348 -22.31 -5.29 -14.24
CA GLY A 348 -22.20 -5.67 -15.65
C GLY A 348 -22.60 -4.55 -16.63
N SER A 349 -22.93 -3.35 -16.12
CA SER A 349 -23.36 -2.25 -16.96
C SER A 349 -22.24 -1.81 -17.89
N ARG A 350 -22.50 -1.87 -19.20
CA ARG A 350 -21.59 -1.36 -20.24
C ARG A 350 -21.23 0.12 -20.06
N ARG A 351 -22.06 0.89 -19.35
CA ARG A 351 -21.76 2.30 -19.06
C ARG A 351 -20.55 2.48 -18.14
N LEU A 352 -20.17 1.45 -17.37
CA LEU A 352 -18.95 1.50 -16.55
C LEU A 352 -17.69 1.47 -17.40
N ARG A 353 -17.74 0.83 -18.57
CA ARG A 353 -16.68 0.85 -19.59
C ARG A 353 -17.00 1.86 -20.69
N SER A 354 -17.29 3.10 -20.30
CA SER A 354 -17.67 4.16 -21.25
C SER A 354 -16.60 4.47 -22.31
N GLN A 355 -15.35 4.04 -22.10
CA GLN A 355 -14.19 4.36 -22.92
C GLN A 355 -13.60 3.18 -23.71
N ASP A 356 -14.31 2.03 -23.80
CA ASP A 356 -13.85 0.87 -24.58
C ASP A 356 -13.95 1.12 -26.10
N THR A 357 -12.79 1.17 -26.77
CA THR A 357 -12.68 1.05 -28.24
C THR A 357 -12.92 -0.40 -28.68
N LEU A 358 -13.21 -0.61 -29.97
CA LEU A 358 -13.74 -1.84 -30.58
C LEU A 358 -13.06 -3.18 -30.17
N GLY A 359 -11.81 -3.19 -29.69
CA GLY A 359 -11.12 -4.39 -29.20
C GLY A 359 -11.71 -4.99 -27.92
N GLY A 360 -12.13 -4.17 -26.94
CA GLY A 360 -12.80 -4.64 -25.71
C GLY A 360 -14.18 -5.25 -25.97
N LYS A 361 -14.78 -4.93 -27.13
CA LYS A 361 -16.08 -5.46 -27.57
C LYS A 361 -16.01 -6.97 -27.88
N LEU A 362 -14.85 -7.48 -28.32
CA LEU A 362 -14.66 -8.90 -28.62
C LEU A 362 -14.43 -9.73 -27.37
N SER A 363 -13.74 -9.21 -26.36
CA SER A 363 -13.50 -9.92 -25.10
C SER A 363 -14.78 -10.12 -24.28
N TYR A 364 -15.68 -9.12 -24.27
CA TYR A 364 -17.00 -9.26 -23.64
C TYR A 364 -17.94 -10.21 -24.42
N LEU A 365 -17.87 -10.22 -25.75
CA LEU A 365 -18.59 -11.19 -26.58
C LEU A 365 -18.03 -12.61 -26.43
N ALA A 366 -16.72 -12.76 -26.24
CA ALA A 366 -16.09 -14.05 -25.94
C ALA A 366 -16.51 -14.56 -24.55
N TRP A 367 -16.62 -13.68 -23.55
CA TRP A 367 -17.11 -14.03 -22.22
C TRP A 367 -18.60 -14.42 -22.25
N LYS A 368 -19.45 -13.60 -22.88
CA LYS A 368 -20.89 -13.89 -23.01
C LYS A 368 -21.18 -15.09 -23.91
N GLY A 369 -20.34 -15.34 -24.92
CA GLY A 369 -20.39 -16.52 -25.78
C GLY A 369 -20.00 -17.80 -25.04
N ARG A 370 -19.06 -17.70 -24.08
CA ARG A 370 -18.65 -18.84 -23.24
C ARG A 370 -19.75 -19.25 -22.27
N ASP A 371 -20.41 -18.30 -21.61
CA ASP A 371 -21.55 -18.57 -20.71
C ASP A 371 -22.75 -19.16 -21.47
N ALA A 372 -23.09 -18.63 -22.65
CA ALA A 372 -24.19 -19.17 -23.45
C ALA A 372 -23.94 -20.62 -23.93
N VAL A 373 -22.69 -20.99 -24.20
CA VAL A 373 -22.30 -22.36 -24.59
C VAL A 373 -22.27 -23.28 -23.37
N GLN A 374 -21.87 -22.78 -22.21
CA GLN A 374 -21.79 -23.57 -20.97
C GLN A 374 -23.18 -23.84 -20.38
N ASP A 375 -24.06 -22.83 -20.39
CA ASP A 375 -25.48 -22.97 -20.00
C ASP A 375 -26.27 -23.79 -21.04
N GLY A 376 -25.98 -23.59 -22.34
CA GLY A 376 -26.57 -24.40 -23.41
C GLY A 376 -26.17 -25.86 -23.34
N ALA A 377 -24.91 -26.16 -23.03
CA ALA A 377 -24.42 -27.53 -22.85
C ALA A 377 -24.94 -28.19 -21.57
N ALA A 378 -25.13 -27.43 -20.49
CA ALA A 378 -25.74 -27.91 -19.26
C ALA A 378 -27.24 -28.20 -19.46
N ALA A 379 -27.95 -27.36 -20.21
CA ALA A 379 -29.35 -27.57 -20.59
C ALA A 379 -29.51 -28.78 -21.53
N PHE A 380 -28.61 -28.97 -22.50
CA PHE A 380 -28.63 -30.12 -23.42
C PHE A 380 -28.30 -31.45 -22.71
N ARG A 381 -27.35 -31.48 -21.78
CA ARG A 381 -27.06 -32.70 -20.98
C ARG A 381 -28.24 -33.11 -20.11
N LYS A 382 -28.99 -32.15 -19.58
CA LYS A 382 -30.20 -32.39 -18.80
C LYS A 382 -31.37 -32.93 -19.64
N LEU A 383 -31.37 -32.64 -20.95
CA LEU A 383 -32.36 -33.10 -21.92
C LEU A 383 -32.05 -34.51 -22.48
N ILE A 384 -30.77 -34.92 -22.48
CA ILE A 384 -30.32 -36.22 -23.00
C ILE A 384 -30.21 -37.30 -21.90
N GLY A 385 -30.40 -36.94 -20.63
CA GLY A 385 -30.52 -37.91 -19.54
C GLY A 385 -29.24 -38.73 -19.27
N VAL A 386 -28.07 -38.15 -19.53
CA VAL A 386 -26.79 -38.77 -19.19
C VAL A 386 -26.19 -38.01 -18.01
N THR A 387 -26.27 -38.62 -16.82
CA THR A 387 -25.52 -38.21 -15.62
C THR A 387 -24.05 -38.56 -15.74
#